data_AF-A0A924WMA1-F1
#
_entry.id   AF-A0A924WMA1-F1
#
_cell.length_a   1.000
_cell.length_b   1.000
_cell.length_c   1.000
_cell.angle_alpha   90.00
_cell.angle_beta   90.00
_cell.angle_gamma   90.00
#
_symmetry.space_group_name_H-M   'P 1'
#
loop_
_entity.id
_entity.type
_entity.pdbx_description
1 polymer ?
#
loop_
_entity_poly.entity_id
_entity_poly.type
_entity_poly.pdbx_seq_one_letter_code
_entity_poly.pdbx_strand_id
1 'polypeptide(L)'
;MSCCKQVPRVRIRGSFVYQVEVSWEDNNHCPSGTARQLQWYFWVNGRLRLVTAYGLATDNLAIGTDSTYQFINDTAVEITSFLIAQGIAGILNGDIIEMRVKAKNCQNETVLSNPVRIIAQVNLTECECEFVTAYASGQTGNTATQPGGYIETNGQLVFLNGLLNGEGEDFTQTPLEASDKIRWVTLDEDCGGRMLAETITGVTGSVPVPLDFSNLNSADYLLFRNGAAQRSFSVITGNLTPSGDASTAEDNWTFVALTGGEGCKFQRILINPSLTGASFTLPAGYSAANQGKWLLFVNELLQDPIPNGNANYTISGSTVTLSEAANGDAVWIIVMN
;
A
#
# COMPACT_ATOMS: atom_id res chain seq x y z
N MET A 1 32.65 -47.71 0.08
CA MET A 1 32.14 -46.87 1.20
C MET A 1 32.72 -45.47 1.04
N SER A 2 31.95 -44.53 0.50
CA SER A 2 32.25 -43.09 0.57
C SER A 2 31.06 -42.39 1.24
N CYS A 3 31.05 -42.46 2.58
CA CYS A 3 30.12 -41.68 3.38
C CYS A 3 30.59 -40.21 3.38
N CYS A 4 29.62 -39.31 3.24
CA CYS A 4 29.74 -37.84 3.27
C CYS A 4 30.09 -37.18 1.93
N LYS A 5 29.13 -37.15 0.99
CA LYS A 5 29.07 -36.03 0.02
C LYS A 5 28.97 -34.74 0.86
N GLN A 6 29.98 -33.87 0.76
CA GLN A 6 29.89 -32.52 1.33
C GLN A 6 28.65 -31.87 0.73
N VAL A 7 27.69 -31.51 1.60
CA VAL A 7 26.57 -30.67 1.16
C VAL A 7 27.18 -29.28 0.94
N PRO A 8 27.11 -28.73 -0.28
CA PRO A 8 27.63 -27.39 -0.55
C PRO A 8 26.98 -26.40 0.42
N ARG A 9 27.78 -25.50 1.00
CA ARG A 9 27.29 -24.49 1.93
C ARG A 9 27.58 -23.12 1.34
N VAL A 10 26.57 -22.27 1.37
CA VAL A 10 26.70 -20.86 1.01
C VAL A 10 26.73 -20.05 2.30
N ARG A 11 27.78 -19.24 2.49
CA ARG A 11 28.02 -18.49 3.73
C ARG A 11 27.78 -17.01 3.49
N ILE A 12 26.92 -16.42 4.33
CA ILE A 12 26.74 -14.98 4.36
C ILE A 12 27.74 -14.44 5.39
N ARG A 13 28.64 -13.53 4.99
CA ARG A 13 29.61 -12.92 5.92
C ARG A 13 28.94 -11.75 6.65
N GLY A 14 29.34 -11.53 7.91
CA GLY A 14 28.71 -10.63 8.89
C GLY A 14 28.76 -9.13 8.61
N SER A 15 28.70 -8.74 7.34
CA SER A 15 28.56 -7.36 6.85
C SER A 15 27.69 -7.41 5.59
N PHE A 16 26.48 -7.97 5.67
CA PHE A 16 25.47 -8.16 4.61
C PHE A 16 25.93 -8.69 3.22
N VAL A 17 27.22 -8.96 3.02
CA VAL A 17 27.82 -9.35 1.76
C VAL A 17 27.69 -10.86 1.58
N TYR A 18 27.03 -11.26 0.50
CA TYR A 18 26.93 -12.65 0.07
C TYR A 18 28.20 -13.04 -0.70
N GLN A 19 28.85 -14.11 -0.28
CA GLN A 19 29.93 -14.75 -1.03
C GLN A 19 29.63 -16.24 -1.13
N VAL A 20 29.58 -16.76 -2.36
CA VAL A 20 29.57 -18.21 -2.58
C VAL A 20 30.94 -18.74 -2.16
N GLU A 21 31.02 -19.45 -1.03
CA GLU A 21 32.26 -20.12 -0.63
C GLU A 21 32.55 -21.29 -1.59
N VAL A 22 33.83 -21.40 -1.93
CA VAL A 22 34.44 -22.07 -3.10
C VAL A 22 34.40 -23.61 -3.06
N SER A 23 33.35 -24.22 -2.52
CA SER A 23 33.20 -25.69 -2.46
C SER A 23 31.91 -26.24 -3.06
N TRP A 24 31.01 -25.38 -3.55
CA TRP A 24 30.03 -25.86 -4.51
C TRP A 24 30.75 -25.98 -5.85
N GLU A 25 31.25 -27.18 -6.13
CA GLU A 25 31.81 -27.51 -7.43
C GLU A 25 30.68 -27.42 -8.46
N ASP A 26 30.57 -26.24 -9.06
CA ASP A 26 29.98 -26.02 -10.36
C ASP A 26 30.87 -26.78 -11.35
N ASN A 27 30.68 -28.10 -11.41
CA ASN A 27 31.55 -29.04 -12.11
C ASN A 27 31.51 -28.77 -13.61
N ASN A 28 32.10 -27.68 -14.13
CA ASN A 28 32.41 -27.34 -15.53
C ASN A 28 31.40 -27.79 -16.61
N HIS A 29 30.13 -28.01 -16.28
CA HIS A 29 29.13 -28.60 -17.16
C HIS A 29 28.05 -27.59 -17.57
N CYS A 30 28.02 -26.41 -16.93
CA CYS A 30 27.24 -25.30 -17.45
C CYS A 30 27.97 -24.62 -18.62
N PRO A 31 27.29 -24.37 -19.75
CA PRO A 31 27.84 -23.58 -20.85
C PRO A 31 28.27 -22.19 -20.35
N SER A 32 29.38 -21.69 -20.89
CA SER A 32 29.85 -20.31 -20.63
C SER A 32 28.71 -19.30 -20.84
N GLY A 33 28.50 -18.43 -19.86
CA GLY A 33 27.42 -17.43 -19.88
C GLY A 33 26.08 -17.87 -19.27
N THR A 34 25.94 -19.13 -18.81
CA THR A 34 24.70 -19.56 -18.14
C THR A 34 24.67 -19.02 -16.71
N ALA A 35 23.85 -18.01 -16.46
CA ALA A 35 23.71 -17.39 -15.14
C ALA A 35 22.98 -18.31 -14.16
N ARG A 36 23.44 -18.31 -12.90
CA ARG A 36 22.77 -18.98 -11.79
C ARG A 36 21.45 -18.29 -11.49
N GLN A 37 20.45 -19.08 -11.08
CA GLN A 37 19.19 -18.54 -10.61
C GLN A 37 19.16 -18.49 -9.08
N LEU A 38 18.59 -17.43 -8.52
CA LEU A 38 18.49 -17.20 -7.07
C LEU A 38 17.02 -17.01 -6.67
N GLN A 39 16.68 -17.48 -5.48
CA GLN A 39 15.36 -17.35 -4.87
C GLN A 39 15.53 -17.02 -3.38
N TRP A 40 14.89 -15.96 -2.90
CA TRP A 40 14.93 -15.55 -1.50
C TRP A 40 13.76 -16.13 -0.72
N TYR A 41 14.04 -16.41 0.55
CA TYR A 41 13.06 -16.83 1.52
C TYR A 41 13.17 -15.94 2.74
N PHE A 42 12.02 -15.42 3.19
CA PHE A 42 11.91 -14.56 4.37
C PHE A 42 10.97 -15.20 5.38
N TRP A 43 11.47 -15.39 6.59
CA TRP A 43 10.68 -15.78 7.76
C TRP A 43 10.61 -14.62 8.73
N VAL A 44 9.43 -14.41 9.31
CA VAL A 44 9.22 -13.46 10.41
C VAL A 44 8.82 -14.27 11.64
N ASN A 45 9.59 -14.14 12.73
CA ASN A 45 9.39 -14.89 13.97
C ASN A 45 9.25 -16.41 13.73
N GLY A 46 10.09 -16.94 12.84
CA GLY A 46 10.13 -18.37 12.49
C GLY A 46 9.02 -18.84 11.55
N ARG A 47 8.11 -17.98 11.10
CA ARG A 47 7.08 -18.32 10.11
C ARG A 47 7.47 -17.80 8.73
N LEU A 48 7.43 -18.67 7.73
CA LEU A 48 7.71 -18.27 6.35
C LEU A 48 6.64 -17.28 5.89
N ARG A 49 7.05 -16.12 5.38
CA ARG A 49 6.16 -15.04 4.96
C ARG A 49 6.27 -14.72 3.47
N LEU A 50 7.47 -14.81 2.90
CA LEU A 50 7.69 -14.50 1.50
C LEU A 50 8.72 -15.44 0.89
N VAL A 51 8.45 -15.86 -0.35
CA VAL A 51 9.40 -16.55 -1.23
C VAL A 51 9.35 -15.86 -2.59
N THR A 52 10.50 -15.41 -3.10
CA THR A 52 10.55 -14.76 -4.42
C THR A 52 10.46 -15.80 -5.54
N ALA A 53 10.20 -15.37 -6.77
CA ALA A 53 10.47 -16.22 -7.93
C ALA A 53 11.99 -16.45 -8.11
N TYR A 54 12.36 -17.43 -8.94
CA TYR A 54 13.76 -17.57 -9.39
C TYR A 54 14.10 -16.45 -10.36
N GLY A 55 15.08 -15.61 -10.01
CA GLY A 55 15.66 -14.58 -10.88
C GLY A 55 17.10 -14.91 -11.25
N LEU A 56 17.66 -14.21 -12.24
CA LEU A 56 19.11 -14.24 -12.52
C LEU A 56 19.88 -13.65 -11.34
N ALA A 57 21.13 -14.06 -11.14
CA ALA A 57 21.98 -13.50 -10.08
C ALA A 57 22.27 -12.00 -10.20
N THR A 58 21.99 -11.41 -11.37
CA THR A 58 22.11 -9.98 -11.67
C THR A 58 20.78 -9.24 -11.60
N ASP A 59 19.66 -9.95 -11.44
CA ASP A 59 18.37 -9.28 -11.24
C ASP A 59 18.46 -8.46 -9.95
N ASN A 60 17.68 -7.37 -9.87
CA ASN A 60 17.63 -6.54 -8.67
C ASN A 60 16.47 -6.99 -7.80
N LEU A 61 16.71 -7.21 -6.51
CA LEU A 61 15.63 -7.27 -5.52
C LEU A 61 15.52 -5.83 -5.07
N ALA A 62 14.51 -5.08 -5.51
CA ALA A 62 14.39 -3.64 -5.24
C ALA A 62 14.17 -3.36 -3.73
N ILE A 63 15.21 -3.56 -2.93
CA ILE A 63 15.32 -3.28 -1.50
C ILE A 63 16.38 -2.18 -1.44
N GLY A 64 15.97 -0.92 -1.29
CA GLY A 64 16.93 0.20 -1.36
C GLY A 64 17.39 0.54 -2.78
N THR A 65 18.34 1.47 -2.90
CA THR A 65 18.67 2.15 -4.17
C THR A 65 19.64 1.40 -5.10
N ASP A 66 20.30 0.30 -4.71
CA ASP A 66 21.37 -0.31 -5.52
C ASP A 66 21.55 -1.85 -5.36
N SER A 67 20.52 -2.57 -4.95
CA SER A 67 20.60 -4.00 -4.60
C SER A 67 20.51 -4.95 -5.81
N THR A 68 21.67 -5.37 -6.34
CA THR A 68 21.79 -6.55 -7.24
C THR A 68 21.94 -7.82 -6.41
N TYR A 69 21.31 -8.92 -6.82
CA TYR A 69 21.22 -10.19 -6.07
C TYR A 69 22.55 -10.88 -5.65
N GLN A 70 23.73 -10.33 -5.94
CA GLN A 70 25.01 -10.74 -5.34
C GLN A 70 25.30 -10.06 -3.99
N PHE A 71 24.64 -8.96 -3.66
CA PHE A 71 24.86 -8.19 -2.44
C PHE A 71 23.51 -7.59 -1.98
N ILE A 72 22.84 -8.21 -1.00
CA ILE A 72 21.89 -7.43 -0.20
C ILE A 72 22.77 -6.52 0.64
N ASN A 73 22.98 -5.28 0.24
CA ASN A 73 23.76 -4.32 1.02
C ASN A 73 22.83 -3.37 1.77
N ASP A 74 21.75 -3.94 2.30
CA ASP A 74 20.60 -3.19 2.78
C ASP A 74 20.53 -3.23 4.31
N THR A 75 20.09 -2.12 4.87
CA THR A 75 19.87 -1.95 6.30
C THR A 75 18.67 -2.77 6.79
N ALA A 76 18.60 -2.98 8.11
CA ALA A 76 17.44 -3.66 8.70
C ALA A 76 16.12 -2.91 8.42
N VAL A 77 16.17 -1.58 8.31
CA VAL A 77 15.03 -0.74 7.93
C VAL A 77 14.57 -1.04 6.51
N GLU A 78 15.46 -1.02 5.52
CA GLU A 78 15.12 -1.24 4.12
C GLU A 78 14.52 -2.64 3.88
N ILE A 79 15.08 -3.66 4.53
CA ILE A 79 14.55 -5.03 4.46
C ILE A 79 13.15 -5.11 5.10
N THR A 80 12.95 -4.45 6.24
CA THR A 80 11.65 -4.42 6.93
C THR A 80 10.60 -3.72 6.05
N SER A 81 10.94 -2.57 5.47
CA SER A 81 10.09 -1.81 4.56
C SER A 81 9.75 -2.59 3.29
N PHE A 82 10.71 -3.31 2.71
CA PHE A 82 10.45 -4.19 1.57
C PHE A 82 9.39 -5.24 1.90
N LEU A 83 9.51 -5.94 3.04
CA LEU A 83 8.54 -6.96 3.43
C LEU A 83 7.13 -6.40 3.64
N ILE A 84 7.02 -5.22 4.25
CA ILE A 84 5.75 -4.50 4.41
C ILE A 84 5.18 -4.15 3.02
N ALA A 85 6.00 -3.65 2.09
CA ALA A 85 5.58 -3.32 0.72
C ALA A 85 5.14 -4.55 -0.09
N GLN A 86 5.63 -5.75 0.22
CA GLN A 86 5.14 -7.01 -0.34
C GLN A 86 3.81 -7.49 0.30
N GLY A 87 3.17 -6.66 1.15
CA GLY A 87 1.90 -6.97 1.79
C GLY A 87 2.02 -7.84 3.04
N ILE A 88 3.24 -8.04 3.58
CA ILE A 88 3.42 -8.81 4.83
C ILE A 88 3.02 -7.93 6.01
N ALA A 89 1.78 -8.04 6.43
CA ALA A 89 1.25 -7.31 7.57
C ALA A 89 1.78 -7.82 8.93
N GLY A 90 1.80 -6.91 9.91
CA GLY A 90 2.07 -7.20 11.32
C GLY A 90 3.53 -7.51 11.65
N ILE A 91 4.49 -6.99 10.87
CA ILE A 91 5.89 -6.94 11.27
C ILE A 91 6.06 -5.77 12.24
N LEU A 92 6.49 -6.06 13.46
CA LEU A 92 6.70 -5.06 14.51
C LEU A 92 8.18 -4.76 14.70
N ASN A 93 8.49 -3.57 15.22
CA ASN A 93 9.84 -3.23 15.64
C ASN A 93 10.31 -4.25 16.70
N GLY A 94 11.47 -4.86 16.49
CA GLY A 94 11.97 -5.94 17.36
C GLY A 94 11.70 -7.37 16.87
N ASP A 95 10.84 -7.57 15.86
CA ASP A 95 10.61 -8.90 15.29
C ASP A 95 11.88 -9.49 14.67
N ILE A 96 12.01 -10.82 14.70
CA ILE A 96 13.17 -11.49 14.09
C ILE A 96 12.83 -11.82 12.64
N ILE A 97 13.52 -11.18 11.70
CA ILE A 97 13.47 -11.53 10.28
C ILE A 97 14.64 -12.47 9.98
N GLU A 98 14.35 -13.69 9.57
CA GLU A 98 15.33 -14.65 9.07
C GLU A 98 15.27 -14.71 7.53
N MET A 99 16.42 -14.62 6.88
CA MET A 99 16.57 -14.63 5.43
C MET A 99 17.44 -15.80 4.99
N ARG A 100 17.06 -16.46 3.89
CA ARG A 100 17.89 -17.47 3.22
C ARG A 100 17.80 -17.32 1.71
N VAL A 101 18.87 -17.68 1.02
CA VAL A 101 18.94 -17.74 -0.43
C VAL A 101 19.03 -19.18 -0.88
N LYS A 102 18.18 -19.55 -1.82
CA LYS A 102 18.31 -20.78 -2.58
C LYS A 102 18.89 -20.46 -3.95
N ALA A 103 20.06 -21.04 -4.24
CA ALA A 103 20.69 -20.95 -5.55
C ALA A 103 20.40 -22.22 -6.36
N LYS A 104 20.25 -22.06 -7.67
CA LYS A 104 19.97 -23.12 -8.64
C LYS A 104 20.93 -23.01 -9.82
N ASN A 105 21.60 -24.10 -10.20
CA ASN A 105 22.43 -24.13 -11.41
C ASN A 105 21.64 -24.52 -12.67
N CYS A 106 22.33 -24.54 -13.81
CA CYS A 106 21.79 -24.94 -15.10
C CYS A 106 21.36 -26.42 -15.16
N GLN A 107 21.80 -27.25 -14.20
CA GLN A 107 21.47 -28.68 -14.09
C GLN A 107 20.31 -28.93 -13.11
N ASN A 108 19.63 -27.88 -12.66
CA ASN A 108 18.57 -27.91 -11.63
C ASN A 108 19.02 -28.40 -10.24
N GLU A 109 20.32 -28.49 -9.97
CA GLU A 109 20.82 -28.71 -8.61
C GLU A 109 20.64 -27.44 -7.79
N THR A 110 20.29 -27.61 -6.50
CA THR A 110 20.02 -26.48 -5.62
C THR A 110 20.80 -26.53 -4.33
N VAL A 111 21.18 -25.36 -3.83
CA VAL A 111 21.83 -25.17 -2.54
C VAL A 111 21.14 -24.05 -1.77
N LEU A 112 21.03 -24.20 -0.46
CA LEU A 112 20.43 -23.20 0.43
C LEU A 112 21.53 -22.57 1.31
N SER A 113 21.47 -21.27 1.48
CA SER A 113 22.40 -20.54 2.35
C SER A 113 22.14 -20.81 3.83
N ASN A 114 23.16 -20.50 4.64
CA ASN A 114 22.95 -20.30 6.07
C ASN A 114 21.94 -19.16 6.30
N PRO A 115 21.16 -19.21 7.40
CA PRO A 115 20.27 -18.13 7.76
C PRO A 115 21.03 -16.88 8.18
N VAL A 116 20.54 -15.73 7.74
CA VAL A 116 20.85 -14.42 8.34
C VAL A 116 19.66 -13.96 9.12
N ARG A 117 19.90 -13.42 10.31
CA ARG A 117 18.85 -12.88 11.17
C ARG A 117 19.13 -11.40 11.40
N ILE A 118 18.10 -10.60 11.21
CA ILE A 118 18.09 -9.19 11.60
C ILE A 118 16.94 -8.97 12.59
N ILE A 119 17.05 -7.90 13.35
CA ILE A 119 15.96 -7.37 14.15
C ILE A 119 15.24 -6.37 13.25
N ALA A 120 13.94 -6.58 13.03
CA ALA A 120 13.10 -5.68 12.26
C ALA A 120 13.17 -4.28 12.87
N GLN A 121 13.50 -3.31 12.03
CA GLN A 121 13.50 -1.91 12.38
C GLN A 121 12.43 -1.24 11.54
N VAL A 122 11.36 -0.85 12.21
CA VAL A 122 10.26 -0.13 11.57
C VAL A 122 10.57 1.36 11.76
N ASN A 123 11.33 1.94 10.82
CA ASN A 123 11.36 3.39 10.63
C ASN A 123 10.18 3.73 9.72
N LEU A 124 9.00 3.79 10.32
CA LEU A 124 8.03 4.74 9.80
C LEU A 124 8.52 6.06 10.39
N THR A 125 9.05 6.97 9.58
CA THR A 125 8.94 8.37 9.95
C THR A 125 7.43 8.57 10.01
N GLU A 126 6.83 8.48 11.20
CA GLU A 126 5.38 8.61 11.30
C GLU A 126 5.04 9.95 10.68
N CYS A 127 4.33 9.91 9.55
CA CYS A 127 3.86 11.13 8.92
C CYS A 127 3.09 11.91 9.98
N GLU A 128 3.65 13.05 10.41
CA GLU A 128 3.04 13.86 11.46
C GLU A 128 1.76 14.53 10.97
N CYS A 129 1.49 14.51 9.66
CA CYS A 129 0.28 15.03 9.08
C CYS A 129 -0.97 14.32 9.62
N GLU A 130 -2.07 15.08 9.76
CA GLU A 130 -3.41 14.59 10.06
C GLU A 130 -4.39 14.97 8.95
N PHE A 131 -5.41 14.15 8.75
CA PHE A 131 -6.56 14.53 7.95
C PHE A 131 -7.43 15.49 8.75
N VAL A 132 -7.66 16.66 8.17
CA VAL A 132 -8.67 17.59 8.66
C VAL A 132 -9.92 17.40 7.81
N THR A 133 -11.05 17.15 8.46
CA THR A 133 -12.31 16.91 7.74
C THR A 133 -13.43 17.82 8.20
N ALA A 134 -14.25 18.26 7.26
CA ALA A 134 -15.49 18.98 7.54
C ALA A 134 -16.68 18.29 6.88
N TYR A 135 -17.86 18.51 7.46
CA TYR A 135 -19.10 17.87 7.05
C TYR A 135 -20.21 18.90 6.90
N ALA A 136 -21.01 18.75 5.84
CA ALA A 136 -22.26 19.47 5.65
C ALA A 136 -23.34 18.55 5.09
N SER A 137 -24.59 18.93 5.32
CA SER A 137 -25.76 18.35 4.66
C SER A 137 -26.83 19.43 4.50
N GLY A 138 -27.87 19.18 3.70
CA GLY A 138 -28.94 20.15 3.48
C GLY A 138 -28.61 21.23 2.45
N GLN A 139 -27.52 21.07 1.70
CA GLN A 139 -27.17 21.98 0.62
C GLN A 139 -27.93 21.63 -0.66
N THR A 140 -28.15 22.63 -1.51
CA THR A 140 -28.80 22.44 -2.82
C THR A 140 -28.13 23.31 -3.86
N GLY A 141 -28.12 22.88 -5.12
CA GLY A 141 -27.58 23.65 -6.24
C GLY A 141 -26.32 23.02 -6.82
N ASN A 142 -25.51 23.81 -7.53
CA ASN A 142 -24.42 23.26 -8.35
C ASN A 142 -23.04 23.45 -7.72
N THR A 143 -22.97 23.99 -6.51
CA THR A 143 -21.68 24.24 -5.84
C THR A 143 -21.81 23.96 -4.36
N ALA A 144 -20.93 23.11 -3.83
CA ALA A 144 -20.87 22.86 -2.41
C ALA A 144 -20.18 24.02 -1.68
N THR A 145 -20.67 24.37 -0.50
CA THR A 145 -20.08 25.42 0.34
C THR A 145 -19.52 24.80 1.62
N GLN A 146 -18.24 25.07 1.91
CA GLN A 146 -17.59 24.55 3.10
C GLN A 146 -18.26 25.04 4.40
N PRO A 147 -18.31 24.21 5.46
CA PRO A 147 -18.70 24.67 6.79
C PRO A 147 -17.78 25.77 7.30
N GLY A 148 -18.35 26.75 8.01
CA GLY A 148 -17.57 27.85 8.58
C GLY A 148 -16.47 27.35 9.52
N GLY A 149 -15.26 27.89 9.36
CA GLY A 149 -14.09 27.54 10.17
C GLY A 149 -13.23 26.42 9.59
N TYR A 150 -13.69 25.73 8.55
CA TYR A 150 -12.83 24.87 7.76
C TYR A 150 -11.97 25.73 6.81
N ILE A 151 -10.67 25.42 6.73
CA ILE A 151 -9.72 26.10 5.86
C ILE A 151 -9.00 25.04 5.05
N GLU A 152 -9.10 25.12 3.72
CA GLU A 152 -8.23 24.36 2.84
C GLU A 152 -6.80 24.88 2.97
N THR A 153 -5.86 23.99 3.28
CA THR A 153 -4.45 24.35 3.49
C THR A 153 -3.54 23.71 2.45
N ASN A 154 -3.78 22.45 2.12
CA ASN A 154 -2.83 21.63 1.37
C ASN A 154 -3.51 20.73 0.33
N GLY A 155 -4.40 21.34 -0.47
CA GLY A 155 -5.28 20.63 -1.39
C GLY A 155 -6.43 19.94 -0.66
N GLN A 156 -7.45 19.56 -1.43
CA GLN A 156 -8.69 19.06 -0.86
C GLN A 156 -9.33 17.98 -1.72
N LEU A 157 -9.99 17.04 -1.05
CA LEU A 157 -10.89 16.08 -1.64
C LEU A 157 -12.31 16.35 -1.15
N VAL A 158 -13.28 16.27 -2.06
CA VAL A 158 -14.69 16.49 -1.75
C VAL A 158 -15.46 15.22 -2.05
N PHE A 159 -16.18 14.71 -1.07
CA PHE A 159 -16.98 13.50 -1.17
C PHE A 159 -18.46 13.83 -1.08
N LEU A 160 -19.26 13.24 -1.95
CA LEU A 160 -20.72 13.27 -1.94
C LEU A 160 -21.23 11.88 -1.62
N ASN A 161 -21.94 11.72 -0.50
CA ASN A 161 -22.47 10.42 -0.04
C ASN A 161 -21.38 9.31 0.02
N GLY A 162 -20.14 9.69 0.33
CA GLY A 162 -18.99 8.79 0.41
C GLY A 162 -18.26 8.54 -0.92
N LEU A 163 -18.77 9.04 -2.05
CA LEU A 163 -18.12 8.99 -3.36
C LEU A 163 -17.27 10.25 -3.59
N LEU A 164 -16.04 10.09 -4.07
CA LEU A 164 -15.19 11.23 -4.44
C LEU A 164 -15.80 11.99 -5.63
N ASN A 165 -15.98 13.30 -5.51
CA ASN A 165 -16.24 14.17 -6.64
C ASN A 165 -14.89 14.63 -7.25
N GLY A 166 -14.59 14.14 -8.45
CA GLY A 166 -13.35 14.49 -9.17
C GLY A 166 -13.29 15.97 -9.60
N GLU A 167 -14.42 16.66 -9.61
CA GLU A 167 -14.55 18.11 -9.92
C GLU A 167 -14.52 18.98 -8.64
N GLY A 168 -14.23 18.38 -7.48
CA GLY A 168 -14.17 19.08 -6.20
C GLY A 168 -15.53 19.61 -5.74
N GLU A 169 -15.66 20.93 -5.66
CA GLU A 169 -16.89 21.60 -5.18
C GLU A 169 -17.90 21.87 -6.30
N ASP A 170 -17.57 21.59 -7.57
CA ASP A 170 -18.49 21.75 -8.70
C ASP A 170 -19.38 20.51 -8.86
N PHE A 171 -20.68 20.72 -8.77
CA PHE A 171 -21.74 19.72 -8.89
C PHE A 171 -22.68 20.05 -10.06
N THR A 172 -22.24 20.80 -11.06
CA THR A 172 -23.07 21.13 -12.23
C THR A 172 -23.60 19.90 -12.99
N GLN A 173 -22.84 18.81 -13.04
CA GLN A 173 -23.28 17.57 -13.70
C GLN A 173 -24.21 16.71 -12.84
N THR A 174 -24.14 16.86 -11.52
CA THR A 174 -24.95 16.12 -10.55
C THR A 174 -25.33 17.06 -9.41
N PRO A 175 -26.33 17.93 -9.62
CA PRO A 175 -26.68 18.97 -8.66
C PRO A 175 -26.98 18.41 -7.28
N LEU A 176 -26.56 19.13 -6.25
CA LEU A 176 -26.76 18.78 -4.86
C LEU A 176 -28.24 18.77 -4.50
N GLU A 177 -28.62 17.72 -3.78
CA GLU A 177 -29.92 17.57 -3.15
C GLU A 177 -29.80 17.75 -1.63
N ALA A 178 -30.86 18.22 -0.97
CA ALA A 178 -30.83 18.50 0.46
C ALA A 178 -30.54 17.25 1.33
N SER A 179 -30.78 16.05 0.80
CA SER A 179 -30.45 14.78 1.46
C SER A 179 -28.97 14.41 1.36
N ASP A 180 -28.21 15.07 0.50
CA ASP A 180 -26.82 14.73 0.27
C ASP A 180 -25.95 15.06 1.48
N LYS A 181 -25.01 14.16 1.72
CA LYS A 181 -23.96 14.28 2.71
C LYS A 181 -22.67 14.66 2.01
N ILE A 182 -22.12 15.83 2.35
CA ILE A 182 -20.91 16.35 1.73
C ILE A 182 -19.79 16.33 2.77
N ARG A 183 -18.64 15.80 2.38
CA ARG A 183 -17.45 15.76 3.22
C ARG A 183 -16.26 16.34 2.49
N TRP A 184 -15.57 17.25 3.16
CA TRP A 184 -14.30 17.77 2.73
C TRP A 184 -13.19 17.12 3.54
N VAL A 185 -12.09 16.79 2.87
CA VAL A 185 -10.88 16.26 3.47
C VAL A 185 -9.72 17.11 2.98
N THR A 186 -8.92 17.63 3.91
CA THR A 186 -7.63 18.28 3.66
C THR A 186 -6.57 17.68 4.60
N LEU A 187 -5.34 18.18 4.50
CA LEU A 187 -4.26 17.89 5.45
C LEU A 187 -4.17 19.03 6.45
N ASP A 188 -3.67 18.77 7.65
CA ASP A 188 -3.36 19.81 8.62
C ASP A 188 -2.31 20.80 8.11
N GLU A 189 -2.28 21.97 8.74
CA GLU A 189 -1.44 23.11 8.32
C GLU A 189 0.06 22.84 8.47
N ASP A 190 0.42 21.96 9.39
CA ASP A 190 1.80 21.53 9.63
C ASP A 190 2.28 20.49 8.61
N CYS A 191 1.38 19.97 7.75
CA CYS A 191 1.77 19.04 6.71
C CYS A 191 2.60 19.74 5.63
N GLY A 192 3.86 19.34 5.47
CA GLY A 192 4.73 19.84 4.39
C GLY A 192 4.37 19.32 2.99
N GLY A 193 3.36 18.45 2.89
CA GLY A 193 2.85 17.89 1.63
C GLY A 193 1.46 18.42 1.29
N ARG A 194 1.03 18.18 0.05
CA ARG A 194 -0.31 18.52 -0.46
C ARG A 194 -0.97 17.33 -1.15
N MET A 195 -2.29 17.27 -1.11
CA MET A 195 -3.06 16.34 -1.93
C MET A 195 -3.13 16.84 -3.38
N LEU A 196 -2.59 16.04 -4.28
CA LEU A 196 -2.73 16.21 -5.72
C LEU A 196 -3.79 15.23 -6.22
N ALA A 197 -4.75 15.73 -7.00
CA ALA A 197 -5.76 14.92 -7.66
C ALA A 197 -5.76 15.17 -9.18
N GLU A 198 -5.83 14.10 -9.97
CA GLU A 198 -5.98 14.17 -11.42
C GLU A 198 -7.09 13.24 -11.91
N THR A 199 -7.96 13.77 -12.78
CA THR A 199 -9.18 13.11 -13.22
C THR A 199 -9.12 12.86 -14.74
N ILE A 200 -9.51 11.65 -15.17
CA ILE A 200 -9.52 11.21 -16.56
C ILE A 200 -10.87 10.56 -16.87
N THR A 201 -11.53 11.02 -17.94
CA THR A 201 -12.82 10.49 -18.42
C THR A 201 -12.72 9.97 -19.85
N GLY A 202 -13.69 9.18 -20.30
CA GLY A 202 -13.80 8.79 -21.72
C GLY A 202 -12.86 7.67 -22.17
N VAL A 203 -12.19 6.98 -21.24
CA VAL A 203 -11.19 5.96 -21.59
C VAL A 203 -11.80 4.56 -21.55
N THR A 204 -11.71 3.84 -22.68
CA THR A 204 -12.15 2.45 -22.77
C THR A 204 -10.97 1.47 -22.67
N GLY A 205 -11.10 0.42 -21.86
CA GLY A 205 -10.07 -0.61 -21.69
C GLY A 205 -9.00 -0.22 -20.66
N SER A 206 -7.75 -0.08 -21.12
CA SER A 206 -6.61 0.31 -20.27
C SER A 206 -6.63 1.82 -20.02
N VAL A 207 -6.42 2.22 -18.77
CA VAL A 207 -6.47 3.63 -18.38
C VAL A 207 -5.04 4.16 -18.26
N PRO A 208 -4.67 5.24 -18.97
CA PRO A 208 -3.34 5.82 -18.82
C PRO A 208 -3.19 6.42 -17.42
N VAL A 209 -2.08 6.11 -16.75
CA VAL A 209 -1.73 6.73 -15.47
C VAL A 209 -1.14 8.11 -15.78
N PRO A 210 -1.65 9.20 -15.16
CA PRO A 210 -1.12 10.53 -15.42
C PRO A 210 0.36 10.66 -15.06
N LEU A 211 1.06 11.61 -15.70
CA LEU A 211 2.52 11.71 -15.63
C LEU A 211 3.02 11.87 -14.18
N ASP A 212 2.34 12.72 -13.40
CA ASP A 212 2.69 12.99 -11.99
C ASP A 212 2.48 11.78 -11.07
N PHE A 213 1.80 10.74 -11.57
CA PHE A 213 1.56 9.47 -10.89
C PHE A 213 2.35 8.32 -11.49
N SER A 214 2.87 8.48 -12.71
CA SER A 214 3.52 7.42 -13.48
C SER A 214 4.86 6.95 -12.90
N ASN A 215 5.50 7.80 -12.10
CA ASN A 215 6.73 7.52 -11.36
C ASN A 215 6.48 7.05 -9.92
N LEU A 216 5.24 7.05 -9.45
CA LEU A 216 4.85 6.59 -8.13
C LEU A 216 4.53 5.09 -8.15
N ASN A 217 4.72 4.41 -7.01
CA ASN A 217 4.20 3.05 -6.88
C ASN A 217 2.68 3.12 -6.77
N SER A 218 1.97 2.14 -7.31
CA SER A 218 0.53 1.92 -7.10
C SER A 218 0.09 1.85 -5.63
N ALA A 219 1.04 1.60 -4.72
CA ALA A 219 0.82 1.65 -3.29
C ALA A 219 0.78 3.08 -2.72
N ASP A 220 1.35 4.07 -3.41
CA ASP A 220 1.58 5.43 -2.90
C ASP A 220 0.44 6.41 -3.24
N TYR A 221 -0.53 5.98 -4.05
CA TYR A 221 -1.69 6.79 -4.43
C TYR A 221 -3.01 6.03 -4.30
N LEU A 222 -4.08 6.81 -4.16
CA LEU A 222 -5.46 6.37 -4.18
C LEU A 222 -6.01 6.47 -5.59
N LEU A 223 -6.91 5.56 -5.91
CA LEU A 223 -7.55 5.51 -7.20
C LEU A 223 -9.05 5.38 -6.99
N PHE A 224 -9.81 6.16 -7.72
CA PHE A 224 -11.26 6.15 -7.69
C PHE A 224 -11.80 5.93 -9.11
N ARG A 225 -12.87 5.15 -9.23
CA ARG A 225 -13.65 4.97 -10.46
C ARG A 225 -15.07 5.40 -10.16
N ASN A 226 -15.59 6.40 -10.88
CA ASN A 226 -16.91 7.00 -10.64
C ASN A 226 -17.09 7.42 -9.18
N GLY A 227 -16.02 7.95 -8.56
CA GLY A 227 -15.98 8.33 -7.16
C GLY A 227 -15.81 7.18 -6.15
N ALA A 228 -15.94 5.91 -6.57
CA ALA A 228 -15.76 4.75 -5.70
C ALA A 228 -14.27 4.35 -5.60
N ALA A 229 -13.77 4.20 -4.37
CA ALA A 229 -12.38 3.88 -4.10
C ALA A 229 -12.00 2.46 -4.56
N GLN A 230 -10.98 2.35 -5.40
CA GLN A 230 -10.61 1.10 -6.04
C GLN A 230 -9.75 0.21 -5.15
N ARG A 231 -10.36 -0.88 -4.65
CA ARG A 231 -9.79 -1.88 -3.74
C ARG A 231 -8.48 -2.54 -4.16
N SER A 232 -8.30 -2.76 -5.46
CA SER A 232 -7.10 -3.41 -5.99
C SER A 232 -6.94 -2.98 -7.42
N PHE A 233 -5.70 -2.71 -7.82
CA PHE A 233 -5.39 -2.38 -9.18
C PHE A 233 -3.92 -2.67 -9.45
N SER A 234 -3.60 -2.87 -10.73
CA SER A 234 -2.23 -3.05 -11.18
C SER A 234 -1.91 -2.01 -12.23
N VAL A 235 -0.73 -1.41 -12.10
CA VAL A 235 -0.14 -0.56 -13.15
C VAL A 235 0.93 -1.36 -13.85
N ILE A 236 0.80 -1.50 -15.17
CA ILE A 236 1.79 -2.14 -16.02
C ILE A 236 2.19 -1.11 -17.07
N THR A 237 3.47 -0.71 -17.06
CA THR A 237 4.04 0.20 -18.07
C THR A 237 3.28 1.53 -18.18
N GLY A 238 2.93 2.13 -17.03
CA GLY A 238 2.19 3.40 -16.98
C GLY A 238 0.72 3.31 -17.36
N ASN A 239 0.19 2.10 -17.57
CA ASN A 239 -1.24 1.89 -17.78
C ASN A 239 -1.84 1.08 -16.63
N LEU A 240 -2.94 1.57 -16.12
CA LEU A 240 -3.79 0.89 -15.17
C LEU A 240 -4.65 -0.14 -15.91
N THR A 241 -4.61 -1.38 -15.45
CA THR A 241 -5.61 -2.40 -15.79
C THR A 241 -6.54 -2.57 -14.58
N PRO A 242 -7.85 -2.25 -14.70
CA PRO A 242 -8.81 -2.45 -13.62
C PRO A 242 -8.82 -3.89 -13.14
N SER A 243 -8.99 -4.13 -11.84
CA SER A 243 -9.06 -5.48 -11.26
C SER A 243 -10.43 -6.17 -11.44
N GLY A 244 -11.38 -5.48 -12.10
CA GLY A 244 -12.73 -5.96 -12.41
C GLY A 244 -13.08 -5.69 -13.88
N ASP A 245 -14.29 -5.18 -14.11
CA ASP A 245 -14.76 -4.87 -15.47
C ASP A 245 -13.84 -3.85 -16.15
N ALA A 246 -13.65 -4.03 -17.46
CA ALA A 246 -12.89 -3.09 -18.28
C ALA A 246 -13.46 -1.67 -18.16
N SER A 247 -12.59 -0.66 -18.33
CA SER A 247 -13.03 0.73 -18.37
C SER A 247 -13.95 0.96 -19.57
N THR A 248 -15.00 1.77 -19.38
CA THR A 248 -15.93 2.23 -20.42
C THR A 248 -15.80 3.74 -20.60
N ALA A 249 -16.43 4.29 -21.64
CA ALA A 249 -16.35 5.72 -21.94
C ALA A 249 -17.04 6.61 -20.88
N GLU A 250 -17.97 6.04 -20.12
CA GLU A 250 -18.69 6.70 -19.04
C GLU A 250 -17.90 6.73 -17.74
N ASP A 251 -16.83 5.94 -17.63
CA ASP A 251 -16.04 5.91 -16.42
C ASP A 251 -15.23 7.19 -16.23
N ASN A 252 -15.24 7.64 -14.99
CA ASN A 252 -14.41 8.71 -14.48
C ASN A 252 -13.36 8.15 -13.52
N TRP A 253 -12.08 8.27 -13.86
CA TRP A 253 -10.96 7.81 -13.06
C TRP A 253 -10.27 8.98 -12.38
N THR A 254 -10.20 8.97 -11.05
CA THR A 254 -9.48 10.00 -10.28
C THR A 254 -8.33 9.38 -9.52
N PHE A 255 -7.12 9.88 -9.77
CA PHE A 255 -5.88 9.54 -9.10
C PHE A 255 -5.61 10.57 -8.02
N VAL A 256 -5.26 10.14 -6.80
CA VAL A 256 -4.96 11.05 -5.69
C VAL A 256 -3.69 10.63 -4.98
N ALA A 257 -2.71 11.52 -4.90
CA ALA A 257 -1.42 11.28 -4.27
C ALA A 257 -1.06 12.42 -3.31
N LEU A 258 -0.09 12.17 -2.45
CA LEU A 258 0.59 13.23 -1.70
C LEU A 258 1.79 13.70 -2.53
N THR A 259 1.96 15.01 -2.62
CA THR A 259 3.10 15.64 -3.28
C THR A 259 3.81 16.59 -2.32
N GLY A 260 5.14 16.58 -2.31
CA GLY A 260 5.91 17.30 -1.30
C GLY A 260 5.86 16.66 0.10
N GLY A 261 6.59 17.23 1.06
CA GLY A 261 6.65 16.73 2.44
C GLY A 261 7.66 15.60 2.65
N GLU A 262 7.91 15.25 3.92
CA GLU A 262 8.97 14.36 4.43
C GLU A 262 8.79 12.86 4.07
N GLY A 263 8.38 12.55 2.83
CA GLY A 263 8.18 11.18 2.37
C GLY A 263 6.81 10.59 2.69
N CYS A 264 5.87 11.38 3.21
CA CYS A 264 4.49 10.97 3.44
C CYS A 264 3.83 10.48 2.15
N LYS A 265 3.19 9.31 2.23
CA LYS A 265 2.40 8.71 1.16
C LYS A 265 1.12 8.12 1.71
N PHE A 266 0.14 7.94 0.83
CA PHE A 266 -1.02 7.16 1.19
C PHE A 266 -0.65 5.70 1.32
N GLN A 267 -1.14 5.05 2.36
CA GLN A 267 -1.07 3.61 2.52
C GLN A 267 -2.47 3.07 2.80
N ARG A 268 -2.82 2.00 2.08
CA ARG A 268 -4.09 1.29 2.24
C ARG A 268 -3.88 0.06 3.10
N ILE A 269 -4.67 -0.09 4.16
CA ILE A 269 -4.60 -1.23 5.07
C ILE A 269 -5.94 -1.95 5.03
N LEU A 270 -5.95 -3.14 4.43
CA LEU A 270 -7.11 -4.01 4.42
C LEU A 270 -7.33 -4.59 5.82
N ILE A 271 -8.51 -4.35 6.38
CA ILE A 271 -8.92 -4.82 7.71
C ILE A 271 -9.64 -6.16 7.58
N ASN A 272 -10.67 -6.20 6.72
CA ASN A 272 -11.45 -7.41 6.52
C ASN A 272 -11.95 -7.49 5.07
N PRO A 273 -11.60 -8.53 4.31
CA PRO A 273 -12.08 -8.72 2.94
C PRO A 273 -13.54 -9.17 2.86
N SER A 274 -14.12 -9.69 3.95
CA SER A 274 -15.53 -10.08 4.01
C SER A 274 -16.06 -9.90 5.43
N LEU A 275 -16.33 -8.65 5.82
CA LEU A 275 -16.98 -8.41 7.09
C LEU A 275 -18.40 -8.97 7.06
N THR A 276 -18.76 -9.75 8.08
CA THR A 276 -20.13 -10.18 8.34
C THR A 276 -20.58 -9.57 9.65
N GLY A 277 -21.53 -8.63 9.58
CA GLY A 277 -22.04 -7.91 10.75
C GLY A 277 -21.61 -6.45 10.81
N ALA A 278 -21.97 -5.79 11.92
CA ALA A 278 -21.84 -4.33 12.07
C ALA A 278 -20.55 -3.89 12.76
N SER A 279 -19.77 -4.79 13.39
CA SER A 279 -18.62 -4.39 14.22
C SER A 279 -17.35 -5.12 13.84
N PHE A 280 -16.22 -4.41 13.92
CA PHE A 280 -14.88 -4.96 13.69
C PHE A 280 -13.84 -4.23 14.54
N THR A 281 -12.66 -4.85 14.68
CA THR A 281 -11.53 -4.27 15.43
C THR A 281 -10.51 -3.72 14.44
N LEU A 282 -10.06 -2.49 14.68
CA LEU A 282 -8.99 -1.87 13.91
C LEU A 282 -7.64 -2.57 14.16
N PRO A 283 -6.70 -2.50 13.20
CA PRO A 283 -5.33 -2.96 13.43
C PRO A 283 -4.67 -2.21 14.59
N ALA A 284 -3.64 -2.83 15.18
CA ALA A 284 -2.87 -2.20 16.25
C ALA A 284 -2.31 -0.84 15.78
N GLY A 285 -2.39 0.16 16.65
CA GLY A 285 -2.01 1.54 16.34
C GLY A 285 -3.17 2.44 15.91
N TYR A 286 -4.36 1.91 15.63
CA TYR A 286 -5.53 2.72 15.24
C TYR A 286 -6.66 2.63 16.25
N SER A 287 -7.23 3.78 16.61
CA SER A 287 -8.27 3.90 17.63
C SER A 287 -9.07 5.20 17.49
N ALA A 288 -10.07 5.37 18.36
CA ALA A 288 -10.78 6.63 18.53
C ALA A 288 -9.84 7.80 18.89
N ALA A 289 -8.72 7.55 19.57
CA ALA A 289 -7.80 8.59 20.04
C ALA A 289 -6.97 9.25 18.92
N ASN A 290 -6.85 8.60 17.76
CA ASN A 290 -6.06 9.08 16.63
C ASN A 290 -6.84 9.00 15.31
N GLN A 291 -8.14 9.25 15.38
CA GLN A 291 -9.03 9.20 14.22
C GLN A 291 -8.63 10.17 13.09
N GLY A 292 -7.98 11.30 13.41
CA GLY A 292 -7.43 12.22 12.41
C GLY A 292 -6.34 11.60 11.53
N LYS A 293 -5.72 10.48 11.95
CA LYS A 293 -4.63 9.84 11.18
C LYS A 293 -5.12 8.89 10.09
N TRP A 294 -6.43 8.66 9.97
CA TRP A 294 -6.95 7.68 9.02
C TRP A 294 -8.37 7.98 8.52
N LEU A 295 -8.65 7.50 7.31
CA LEU A 295 -9.99 7.50 6.72
C LEU A 295 -10.48 6.07 6.58
N LEU A 296 -11.74 5.81 6.96
CA LEU A 296 -12.36 4.49 6.84
C LEU A 296 -13.18 4.41 5.56
N PHE A 297 -12.95 3.34 4.80
CA PHE A 297 -13.75 3.00 3.64
C PHE A 297 -14.40 1.64 3.85
N VAL A 298 -15.68 1.56 3.49
CA VAL A 298 -16.48 0.33 3.49
C VAL A 298 -17.21 0.28 2.17
N ASN A 299 -17.11 -0.84 1.46
CA ASN A 299 -17.65 -1.00 0.12
C ASN A 299 -17.25 0.14 -0.82
N GLU A 300 -15.97 0.50 -0.82
CA GLU A 300 -15.41 1.54 -1.72
C GLU A 300 -15.91 2.98 -1.43
N LEU A 301 -16.75 3.16 -0.41
CA LEU A 301 -17.31 4.45 0.03
C LEU A 301 -16.62 4.93 1.30
N LEU A 302 -16.28 6.22 1.33
CA LEU A 302 -15.81 6.89 2.54
C LEU A 302 -16.91 6.87 3.60
N GLN A 303 -16.53 6.47 4.81
CA GLN A 303 -17.43 6.41 5.96
C GLN A 303 -17.22 7.59 6.89
N ASP A 304 -18.32 8.08 7.46
CA ASP A 304 -18.32 9.24 8.33
C ASP A 304 -18.49 8.86 9.80
N PRO A 305 -17.59 9.32 10.69
CA PRO A 305 -17.79 9.19 12.12
C PRO A 305 -18.81 10.20 12.64
N ILE A 306 -19.45 9.91 13.77
CA ILE A 306 -20.37 10.84 14.44
C ILE A 306 -19.64 12.11 14.85
N PRO A 307 -20.06 13.25 14.29
CA PRO A 307 -20.70 14.24 15.14
C PRO A 307 -22.05 14.65 14.56
N ASN A 308 -23.12 14.58 15.36
CA ASN A 308 -24.44 15.21 15.09
C ASN A 308 -25.48 14.41 14.28
N GLY A 309 -25.50 13.09 14.36
CA GLY A 309 -26.72 12.29 14.07
C GLY A 309 -26.89 11.75 12.64
N ASN A 310 -25.94 12.01 11.72
CA ASN A 310 -25.96 11.50 10.34
C ASN A 310 -24.75 10.60 9.99
N ALA A 311 -24.14 9.97 10.99
CA ALA A 311 -22.94 9.16 10.77
C ALA A 311 -23.22 7.76 10.28
N ASN A 312 -22.21 7.18 9.64
CA ASN A 312 -22.27 5.81 9.15
C ASN A 312 -21.53 4.84 10.10
N TYR A 313 -20.75 5.35 11.08
CA TYR A 313 -20.14 4.52 12.11
C TYR A 313 -19.85 5.24 13.44
N THR A 314 -19.64 4.42 14.48
CA THR A 314 -19.13 4.79 15.80
C THR A 314 -17.81 4.08 16.08
N ILE A 315 -16.97 4.68 16.92
CA ILE A 315 -15.72 4.07 17.36
C ILE A 315 -15.54 4.23 18.88
N SER A 316 -15.15 3.15 19.54
CA SER A 316 -14.81 3.12 20.97
C SER A 316 -13.55 2.29 21.17
N GLY A 317 -12.48 2.91 21.66
CA GLY A 317 -11.15 2.30 21.65
C GLY A 317 -10.75 1.93 20.21
N SER A 318 -10.43 0.66 19.96
CA SER A 318 -10.13 0.14 18.62
C SER A 318 -11.32 -0.53 17.93
N THR A 319 -12.51 -0.53 18.54
CA THR A 319 -13.70 -1.19 17.96
C THR A 319 -14.53 -0.18 17.20
N VAL A 320 -14.75 -0.46 15.91
CA VAL A 320 -15.69 0.27 15.05
C VAL A 320 -17.01 -0.48 15.00
N THR A 321 -18.11 0.26 15.07
CA THR A 321 -19.47 -0.25 14.83
C THR A 321 -20.17 0.61 13.79
N LEU A 322 -20.46 0.02 12.64
CA LEU A 322 -21.21 0.60 11.52
C LEU A 322 -22.68 0.76 11.89
N SER A 323 -23.34 1.78 11.33
CA SER A 323 -24.79 1.97 11.45
C SER A 323 -25.57 0.91 10.68
N GLU A 324 -24.98 0.39 9.60
CA GLU A 324 -25.51 -0.69 8.77
C GLU A 324 -24.49 -1.82 8.68
N ALA A 325 -24.97 -3.06 8.73
CA ALA A 325 -24.06 -4.21 8.65
C ALA A 325 -23.42 -4.29 7.27
N ALA A 326 -22.09 -4.48 7.24
CA ALA A 326 -21.40 -4.84 6.02
C ALA A 326 -21.84 -6.26 5.59
N ASN A 327 -22.02 -6.48 4.30
CA ASN A 327 -22.47 -7.75 3.74
C ASN A 327 -21.46 -8.32 2.75
N GLY A 328 -20.34 -8.83 3.28
CA GLY A 328 -19.24 -9.33 2.45
C GLY A 328 -18.36 -8.23 1.87
N ASP A 329 -18.45 -7.03 2.43
CA ASP A 329 -17.76 -5.84 1.93
C ASP A 329 -16.31 -5.80 2.42
N ALA A 330 -15.43 -5.26 1.57
CA ALA A 330 -14.06 -4.95 1.94
C ALA A 330 -14.06 -3.71 2.85
N VAL A 331 -13.41 -3.86 4.00
CA VAL A 331 -13.19 -2.79 4.97
C VAL A 331 -11.70 -2.49 5.02
N TRP A 332 -11.33 -1.23 4.84
CA TRP A 332 -9.95 -0.79 4.82
C TRP A 332 -9.82 0.65 5.27
N ILE A 333 -8.62 1.01 5.72
CA ILE A 333 -8.28 2.39 6.08
C ILE A 333 -7.21 2.94 5.15
N ILE A 334 -7.27 4.25 4.93
CA ILE A 334 -6.20 5.03 4.32
C ILE A 334 -5.48 5.76 5.43
N VAL A 335 -4.16 5.63 5.45
CA VAL A 335 -3.30 6.28 6.43
C VAL A 335 -2.21 7.05 5.69
N MET A 336 -1.63 8.03 6.36
CA MET A 336 -0.41 8.68 5.89
C MET A 336 0.78 8.03 6.58
N ASN A 337 1.80 7.67 5.80
CA ASN A 337 3.01 7.01 6.28
C ASN A 337 4.24 7.56 5.56
#